data_AF-A0A0N4W2W0-F1
#
_entry.id   AF-A0A0N4W2W0-F1
#
_cell.length_a   1.000
_cell.length_b   1.000
_cell.length_c   1.000
_cell.angle_alpha   90.00
_cell.angle_beta   90.00
_cell.angle_gamma   90.00
#
_symmetry.space_group_name_H-M   'P 1'
#
loop_
_entity.id
_entity.type
_entity.pdbx_description
1 polymer ?
#
loop_
_entity_poly.entity_id
_entity_poly.type
_entity_poly.pdbx_seq_one_letter_code
_entity_poly.pdbx_strand_id
1 'polypeptide(L)'
;MDEVDVAIYIEPLVDAVKDVKDLLNMFTVSFNAKIDAIVDLLNRQFEMVNNKLDALLERTRPRSSCVFCTFEENKDNHPTGRCHRFVDPVSRAVQASNLRLCNRCLRALHPEDCGISCSFCNGTHNVLLCPAKASTSSASYKRRKL
;
A
#
# COMPACT_ATOMS: atom_id res chain seq x y z
N MET A 1 19.58 21.48 79.33
CA MET A 1 19.26 21.82 77.93
C MET A 1 18.06 20.97 77.63
N ASP A 2 16.90 21.57 77.85
CA ASP A 2 15.65 20.86 78.06
C ASP A 2 15.16 20.29 76.73
N GLU A 3 14.41 19.19 76.76
CA GLU A 3 13.79 18.55 75.56
C GLU A 3 13.03 19.56 74.69
N VAL A 4 12.55 20.65 75.32
CA VAL A 4 11.86 21.77 74.70
C VAL A 4 12.76 22.57 73.75
N ASP A 5 14.05 22.76 74.06
CA ASP A 5 15.00 23.46 73.18
C ASP A 5 15.28 22.65 71.91
N VAL A 6 15.32 21.32 72.02
CA VAL A 6 15.59 20.43 70.88
C VAL A 6 14.39 20.34 69.94
N ALA A 7 13.16 20.34 70.48
CA ALA A 7 11.93 20.34 69.69
C ALA A 7 11.78 21.60 68.80
N ILE A 8 12.16 22.78 69.32
CA ILE A 8 12.07 24.07 68.61
C ILE A 8 12.91 24.09 67.32
N TYR A 9 14.03 23.37 67.28
CA TYR A 9 14.90 23.32 66.08
C TYR A 9 14.60 22.14 65.15
N ILE A 10 13.99 21.05 65.64
CA ILE A 10 13.72 19.85 64.84
C ILE A 10 12.41 19.97 64.04
N GLU A 11 11.35 20.55 64.61
CA GLU A 11 10.07 20.70 63.90
C GLU A 11 10.18 21.45 62.56
N PRO A 12 10.88 22.61 62.49
CA PRO A 12 11.07 23.32 61.22
C PRO A 12 11.84 22.52 60.17
N LEU A 13 12.77 21.65 60.59
CA LEU A 13 13.51 20.77 59.69
C LEU A 13 12.62 19.65 59.16
N VAL A 14 11.75 19.08 60.00
CA VAL A 14 10.78 18.06 59.58
C VAL A 14 9.80 18.63 58.56
N ASP A 15 9.30 19.85 58.78
CA ASP A 15 8.41 20.54 57.85
C ASP A 15 9.11 20.85 56.52
N ALA A 16 10.35 21.35 56.56
CA ALA A 16 11.12 21.61 55.35
C ALA A 16 11.39 20.33 54.53
N VAL A 17 11.68 19.20 55.19
CA VAL A 17 11.85 17.90 54.51
C VAL A 17 10.54 17.44 53.87
N LYS A 18 9.40 17.67 54.52
CA LYS A 18 8.09 17.35 53.99
C LYS A 18 7.76 18.19 52.75
N ASP A 19 8.03 19.49 52.79
CA ASP A 19 7.84 20.39 51.65
C ASP A 19 8.70 19.98 50.45
N VAL A 20 9.97 19.62 50.68
CA VAL A 20 10.86 19.11 49.63
C VAL A 20 10.33 17.81 49.03
N LYS A 21 9.81 16.89 49.87
CA LYS A 21 9.19 15.65 49.40
C LYS A 21 7.97 15.92 48.53
N ASP A 22 7.12 16.87 48.91
CA ASP A 22 5.92 17.21 48.16
C ASP A 22 6.26 17.90 46.83
N LEU A 23 7.24 18.79 46.82
CA LEU A 23 7.80 19.37 45.58
C LEU A 23 8.35 18.29 44.65
N LEU A 24 9.09 17.32 45.19
CA LEU A 24 9.64 16.22 44.41
C LEU A 24 8.53 15.35 43.81
N ASN A 25 7.50 15.02 44.58
CA ASN A 25 6.34 14.26 44.09
C ASN A 25 5.61 15.01 42.98
N MET A 26 5.36 16.31 43.16
CA MET A 26 4.75 17.14 42.12
C MET A 26 5.61 17.21 40.86
N PHE A 27 6.93 17.33 41.01
CA PHE A 27 7.86 17.30 39.89
C PHE A 27 7.81 15.96 39.16
N THR A 28 7.85 14.83 39.88
CA THR A 28 7.78 13.49 39.28
C THR A 28 6.49 13.30 38.48
N VAL A 29 5.33 13.68 39.02
CA VAL A 29 4.05 13.57 38.31
C VAL A 29 4.04 14.44 37.04
N SER A 30 4.47 15.70 37.17
CA SER A 30 4.53 16.64 36.03
C SER A 30 5.51 16.18 34.96
N PHE A 31 6.66 15.65 35.37
CA PHE A 31 7.70 15.15 34.48
C PHE A 31 7.23 13.90 33.73
N ASN A 32 6.61 12.94 34.42
CA ASN A 32 6.05 11.74 33.81
C ASN A 32 4.98 12.11 32.76
N ALA A 33 4.06 13.01 33.11
CA ALA A 33 3.04 13.47 32.15
C ALA A 33 3.63 14.11 30.89
N LYS A 34 4.74 14.87 31.03
CA LYS A 34 5.45 15.45 29.88
C LYS A 34 6.15 14.38 29.05
N ILE A 35 6.76 13.37 29.68
CA ILE A 35 7.35 12.23 28.96
C ILE A 35 6.29 11.47 28.20
N ASP A 36 5.16 11.15 28.82
CA ASP A 36 4.06 10.44 28.17
C ASP A 36 3.54 11.23 26.95
N ALA A 37 3.39 12.55 27.08
CA ALA A 37 2.99 13.41 25.97
C ALA A 37 4.02 13.43 24.82
N ILE A 38 5.32 13.39 25.13
CA ILE A 38 6.38 13.30 24.11
C ILE A 38 6.33 11.94 23.42
N VAL A 39 6.17 10.85 24.18
CA VAL A 39 6.06 9.49 23.63
C VAL A 39 4.85 9.40 22.68
N ASP A 40 3.70 9.93 23.08
CA ASP A 40 2.49 9.97 22.26
C ASP A 40 2.71 10.77 20.96
N LEU A 41 3.37 11.93 21.05
CA LEU A 41 3.67 12.75 19.89
C LEU A 41 4.59 12.01 18.91
N LEU A 42 5.64 11.37 19.42
CA LEU A 42 6.60 10.61 18.60
C LEU A 42 5.92 9.41 17.93
N ASN A 43 5.10 8.66 18.66
CA ASN A 43 4.34 7.55 18.10
C ASN A 43 3.42 8.01 16.96
N ARG A 44 2.68 9.11 17.16
CA ARG A 44 1.82 9.68 16.11
C ARG A 44 2.62 10.11 14.87
N GLN A 45 3.76 10.76 15.07
CA GLN A 45 4.61 11.15 13.93
C GLN A 45 5.17 9.93 13.20
N PHE A 46 5.61 8.91 13.93
CA PHE A 46 6.11 7.66 13.35
C PHE A 46 5.04 6.98 12.49
N GLU A 47 3.82 6.83 13.02
CA GLU A 47 2.69 6.28 12.27
C GLU A 47 2.37 7.11 11.02
N MET A 48 2.37 8.44 11.13
CA MET A 48 2.15 9.30 9.96
C MET A 48 3.21 9.12 8.87
N VAL A 49 4.48 8.97 9.26
CA VAL A 49 5.58 8.74 8.31
C VAL A 49 5.45 7.37 7.66
N ASN A 50 5.20 6.31 8.42
CA ASN A 50 4.99 4.97 7.88
C ASN A 50 3.84 4.94 6.88
N ASN A 51 2.69 5.50 7.23
CA ASN A 51 1.54 5.58 6.32
C ASN A 51 1.87 6.32 5.01
N LYS A 52 2.68 7.39 5.07
CA LYS A 52 3.14 8.09 3.87
C LYS A 52 4.10 7.26 3.05
N LEU A 53 5.02 6.55 3.69
CA LEU A 53 5.97 5.66 3.02
C LEU A 53 5.24 4.50 2.32
N ASP A 54 4.29 3.86 2.99
CA ASP A 54 3.48 2.79 2.39
C ASP A 54 2.70 3.29 1.17
N ALA A 55 2.09 4.48 1.26
CA ALA A 55 1.40 5.08 0.14
C ALA A 55 2.33 5.40 -1.04
N LEU A 56 3.57 5.82 -0.77
CA LEU A 56 4.58 6.05 -1.81
C LEU A 56 5.00 4.73 -2.45
N LEU A 57 5.31 3.71 -1.66
CA LEU A 57 5.71 2.39 -2.14
C LEU A 57 4.65 1.80 -3.08
N GLU A 58 3.37 1.85 -2.70
CA GLU A 58 2.27 1.35 -3.54
C GLU A 58 2.11 2.13 -4.84
N ARG A 59 2.32 3.45 -4.82
CA ARG A 59 2.24 4.30 -6.03
C ARG A 59 3.43 4.12 -6.95
N THR A 60 4.62 3.91 -6.40
CA THR A 60 5.86 3.71 -7.17
C THR A 60 6.10 2.27 -7.58
N ARG A 61 5.24 1.34 -7.13
CA ARG A 61 5.38 -0.08 -7.47
C ARG A 61 5.46 -0.24 -8.98
N PRO A 62 6.57 -0.81 -9.51
CA PRO A 62 6.74 -0.96 -10.94
C PRO A 62 5.63 -1.86 -11.49
N ARG A 63 4.94 -1.39 -12.54
CA ARG A 63 3.87 -2.11 -13.23
C ARG A 63 4.33 -2.45 -14.63
N SER A 64 4.05 -3.68 -15.07
CA SER A 64 4.23 -4.07 -16.46
C SER A 64 3.22 -3.33 -17.35
N SER A 65 3.66 -2.92 -18.54
CA SER A 65 2.77 -2.36 -19.57
C SER A 65 1.87 -3.40 -20.25
N CYS A 66 2.21 -4.69 -20.05
CA CYS A 66 1.42 -5.84 -20.45
C CYS A 66 0.72 -6.44 -19.24
N VAL A 67 -0.61 -6.48 -19.27
CA VAL A 67 -1.42 -7.02 -18.17
C VAL A 67 -1.23 -8.54 -17.96
N PHE A 68 -0.69 -9.25 -18.96
CA PHE A 68 -0.50 -10.69 -18.92
C PHE A 68 0.87 -11.12 -18.37
N CYS A 69 1.86 -10.23 -18.38
CA CYS A 69 3.22 -10.49 -17.94
C CYS A 69 3.50 -9.79 -16.61
N THR A 70 4.37 -10.38 -15.78
CA THR A 70 4.93 -9.66 -14.64
C THR A 70 5.88 -8.55 -15.11
N PHE A 71 6.30 -7.68 -14.18
CA PHE A 71 7.29 -6.65 -14.47
C PHE A 71 8.61 -7.24 -14.98
N GLU A 72 9.08 -8.34 -14.37
CA GLU A 72 10.33 -9.02 -14.77
C GLU A 72 10.24 -9.70 -16.14
N GLU A 73 9.05 -10.14 -16.53
CA GLU A 73 8.79 -10.79 -17.82
C GLU A 73 8.61 -9.77 -18.96
N ASN A 74 8.31 -8.51 -18.64
CA ASN A 74 8.09 -7.44 -19.62
C ASN A 74 9.31 -6.50 -19.73
N LYS A 75 10.47 -7.07 -20.06
CA LYS A 75 11.74 -6.32 -20.16
C LYS A 75 11.81 -5.36 -21.35
N ASP A 76 11.10 -5.69 -22.42
CA ASP A 76 10.99 -4.92 -23.66
C ASP A 76 9.84 -3.87 -23.61
N ASN A 77 9.13 -3.78 -22.48
CA ASN A 77 8.05 -2.84 -22.25
C ASN A 77 6.92 -2.90 -23.31
N HIS A 78 6.60 -4.11 -23.79
CA HIS A 78 5.55 -4.30 -24.78
C HIS A 78 4.15 -4.08 -24.20
N PRO A 79 3.23 -3.45 -24.95
CA PRO A 79 1.84 -3.36 -24.53
C PRO A 79 1.14 -4.72 -24.64
N THR A 80 0.09 -4.93 -23.83
CA THR A 80 -0.70 -6.18 -23.77
C THR A 80 -1.04 -6.80 -25.13
N GLY A 81 -1.50 -5.98 -26.10
CA GLY A 81 -1.90 -6.48 -27.42
C GLY A 81 -0.76 -7.05 -28.27
N ARG A 82 0.50 -6.73 -27.93
CA ARG A 82 1.73 -7.20 -28.62
C ARG A 82 2.51 -8.22 -27.78
N CYS A 83 1.89 -8.80 -26.75
CA CYS A 83 2.55 -9.83 -25.95
C CYS A 83 2.95 -11.04 -26.79
N HIS A 84 4.25 -11.36 -26.82
CA HIS A 84 4.80 -12.47 -27.59
C HIS A 84 4.61 -13.84 -26.91
N ARG A 85 4.35 -13.87 -25.58
CA ARG A 85 4.09 -15.11 -24.83
C ARG A 85 2.67 -15.61 -25.03
N PHE A 86 1.72 -14.69 -25.15
CA PHE A 86 0.29 -14.97 -25.32
C PHE A 86 -0.19 -14.38 -26.63
N VAL A 87 0.15 -15.05 -27.73
CA VAL A 87 -0.09 -14.56 -29.09
C VAL A 87 -1.56 -14.73 -29.49
N ASP A 88 -2.13 -15.89 -29.19
CA ASP A 88 -3.49 -16.24 -29.59
C ASP A 88 -4.55 -15.82 -28.54
N PRO A 89 -5.81 -15.64 -28.95
CA PRO A 89 -6.88 -15.22 -28.04
C PRO A 89 -7.17 -16.21 -26.91
N VAL A 90 -6.97 -17.51 -27.14
CA VAL A 90 -7.29 -18.55 -26.15
C VAL A 90 -6.26 -18.52 -25.03
N SER A 91 -4.96 -18.49 -25.34
CA SER A 91 -3.90 -18.37 -24.34
C SER A 91 -4.04 -17.08 -23.53
N ARG A 92 -4.44 -15.97 -24.15
CA ARG A 92 -4.75 -14.72 -23.43
C ARG A 92 -5.93 -14.86 -22.47
N ALA A 93 -6.99 -15.57 -22.85
CA ALA A 93 -8.17 -15.78 -22.00
C ALA A 93 -7.85 -16.70 -20.81
N VAL A 94 -7.05 -17.75 -21.03
CA VAL A 94 -6.53 -18.61 -19.97
C VAL A 94 -5.67 -17.80 -19.01
N GLN A 95 -4.76 -16.98 -19.53
CA GLN A 95 -3.90 -16.15 -18.69
C GLN A 95 -4.69 -15.08 -17.92
N ALA A 96 -5.69 -14.45 -18.54
CA ALA A 96 -6.59 -13.54 -17.85
C ALA A 96 -7.31 -14.24 -16.68
N SER A 97 -7.73 -15.49 -16.87
CA SER A 97 -8.37 -16.30 -15.83
C SER A 97 -7.39 -16.65 -14.70
N ASN A 98 -6.16 -17.06 -15.04
CA ASN A 98 -5.10 -17.35 -14.07
C ASN A 98 -4.75 -16.14 -13.21
N LEU A 99 -4.71 -14.95 -13.82
CA LEU A 99 -4.45 -13.68 -13.14
C LEU A 99 -5.69 -13.09 -12.44
N ARG A 100 -6.81 -13.82 -12.41
CA ARG A 100 -8.09 -13.36 -11.84
C ARG A 100 -8.49 -11.99 -12.39
N LEU A 101 -8.45 -11.84 -13.71
CA LEU A 101 -8.90 -10.65 -14.42
C LEU A 101 -10.31 -10.87 -14.98
N CYS A 102 -11.06 -9.77 -15.08
CA CYS A 102 -12.32 -9.75 -15.80
C CYS A 102 -12.08 -9.89 -17.30
N ASN A 103 -12.69 -10.89 -17.94
CA ASN A 103 -12.52 -11.16 -19.37
C ASN A 103 -13.07 -10.05 -20.28
N ARG A 104 -13.86 -9.11 -19.76
CA ARG A 104 -14.42 -7.98 -20.51
C ARG A 104 -13.51 -6.76 -20.47
N CYS A 105 -13.08 -6.34 -19.28
CA CYS A 105 -12.31 -5.11 -19.08
C CYS A 105 -10.80 -5.31 -18.82
N LEU A 106 -10.35 -6.55 -18.60
CA LEU A 106 -8.98 -6.91 -18.21
C LEU A 106 -8.47 -6.20 -16.94
N ARG A 107 -9.37 -5.72 -16.09
CA ARG A 107 -9.07 -5.29 -14.72
C ARG A 107 -9.23 -6.47 -13.76
N ALA A 108 -8.87 -6.29 -12.49
CA ALA A 108 -9.11 -7.28 -11.44
C ALA A 108 -10.56 -7.79 -11.48
N LEU A 109 -10.74 -9.08 -11.26
CA LEU A 109 -12.05 -9.73 -11.26
C LEU A 109 -12.98 -9.02 -10.29
N HIS A 110 -14.18 -8.70 -10.77
CA HIS A 110 -15.20 -8.00 -10.03
C HIS A 110 -16.56 -8.67 -10.26
N PRO A 111 -17.47 -8.66 -9.27
CA PRO A 111 -18.81 -9.24 -9.42
C PRO A 111 -19.74 -8.38 -10.29
N GLU A 112 -19.50 -7.08 -10.33
CA GLU A 112 -20.31 -6.11 -11.05
C GLU A 112 -20.21 -6.30 -12.58
N ASP A 113 -21.27 -5.94 -13.32
CA ASP A 113 -21.11 -5.81 -14.77
C ASP A 113 -20.33 -4.53 -15.13
N CYS A 114 -19.16 -4.68 -15.75
CA CYS A 114 -18.39 -3.54 -16.26
C CYS A 114 -18.96 -2.92 -17.54
N GLY A 115 -19.97 -3.53 -18.17
CA GLY A 115 -20.62 -3.02 -19.38
C GLY A 115 -19.76 -3.03 -20.64
N ILE A 116 -18.51 -3.53 -20.59
CA ILE A 116 -17.59 -3.54 -21.72
C ILE A 116 -17.93 -4.68 -22.68
N SER A 117 -18.28 -4.38 -23.93
CA SER A 117 -18.44 -5.37 -24.99
C SER A 117 -17.26 -5.34 -25.96
N CYS A 118 -17.06 -6.44 -26.70
CA CYS A 118 -16.03 -6.54 -27.70
C CYS A 118 -16.34 -5.59 -28.86
N SER A 119 -15.47 -4.62 -29.14
CA SER A 119 -15.68 -3.67 -30.24
C SER A 119 -15.59 -4.28 -31.65
N PHE A 120 -15.21 -5.56 -31.77
CA PHE A 120 -15.06 -6.25 -33.05
C PHE A 120 -16.29 -7.12 -33.39
N CYS A 121 -16.81 -7.88 -32.43
CA CYS A 121 -17.95 -8.79 -32.64
C CYS A 121 -19.12 -8.58 -31.68
N ASN A 122 -19.10 -7.52 -30.87
CA ASN A 122 -20.10 -7.16 -29.85
C ASN A 122 -20.34 -8.22 -28.74
N GLY A 123 -19.49 -9.24 -28.65
CA GLY A 123 -19.58 -10.26 -27.60
C GLY A 123 -19.15 -9.79 -26.19
N THR A 124 -19.39 -10.62 -25.17
CA THR A 124 -19.09 -10.35 -23.75
C THR A 124 -17.62 -10.64 -23.38
N HIS A 125 -16.67 -10.11 -24.15
CA HIS A 125 -15.23 -10.26 -23.90
C HIS A 125 -14.46 -9.03 -24.36
N ASN A 126 -13.21 -8.91 -23.91
CA ASN A 126 -12.30 -7.88 -24.35
C ASN A 126 -11.86 -8.15 -25.79
N VAL A 127 -11.71 -7.10 -26.60
CA VAL A 127 -11.26 -7.22 -28.00
C VAL A 127 -9.92 -7.98 -28.17
N LEU A 128 -9.05 -7.97 -27.16
CA LEU A 128 -7.78 -8.72 -27.17
C LEU A 128 -7.95 -10.22 -27.03
N LEU A 129 -9.11 -10.68 -26.55
CA LEU A 129 -9.51 -12.07 -26.39
C LEU A 129 -10.44 -12.55 -27.53
N CYS A 130 -10.69 -11.71 -28.54
CA CYS A 130 -11.64 -12.01 -29.60
C CYS A 130 -11.07 -13.00 -30.64
N PRO A 131 -11.65 -14.21 -30.80
CA PRO A 131 -11.20 -15.19 -31.80
C PRO A 131 -11.37 -14.69 -33.24
N ALA A 132 -12.47 -13.98 -33.52
CA ALA A 132 -12.79 -13.45 -34.84
C ALA A 132 -11.80 -12.35 -35.29
N LYS A 133 -11.17 -11.65 -34.35
CA LYS A 133 -10.12 -10.69 -34.67
C LYS A 133 -8.82 -11.40 -35.05
N ALA A 134 -8.46 -12.47 -34.34
CA ALA A 134 -7.23 -13.22 -34.64
C ALA A 134 -7.25 -13.88 -36.02
N SER A 135 -8.41 -14.39 -36.45
CA SER A 135 -8.58 -15.01 -37.77
C SER A 135 -8.42 -14.04 -38.95
N THR A 136 -8.66 -12.74 -38.75
CA THR A 136 -8.46 -11.73 -39.82
C THR A 136 -7.01 -11.23 -39.89
N SER A 137 -6.30 -11.15 -38.77
CA SER A 137 -4.88 -10.77 -38.72
C SER A 137 -3.95 -11.80 -39.35
N SER A 138 -4.27 -13.10 -39.28
CA SER A 138 -3.48 -14.16 -39.93
C SER A 138 -3.59 -14.16 -41.46
N ALA A 139 -4.64 -13.55 -42.03
CA ALA A 139 -4.83 -13.45 -43.48
C ALA A 139 -3.99 -12.36 -44.16
N SER A 140 -3.34 -11.46 -43.40
CA SER A 140 -2.66 -10.28 -43.94
C SER A 140 -1.16 -10.43 -44.18
N TYR A 141 -0.54 -11.59 -43.90
CA TYR A 141 0.84 -11.86 -44.31
C TYR A 141 0.90 -12.24 -45.79
N LYS A 142 0.69 -11.28 -46.70
CA LYS A 142 1.15 -11.43 -48.08
C LYS A 142 2.66 -11.65 -48.04
N ARG A 143 3.10 -12.90 -48.31
CA ARG A 143 4.51 -13.23 -48.57
C ARG A 143 5.03 -12.25 -49.63
N ARG A 144 5.95 -11.38 -49.25
CA ARG A 144 6.74 -10.62 -50.21
C ARG A 144 7.64 -11.64 -50.91
N LYS A 145 7.37 -11.94 -52.19
CA LYS A 145 8.25 -12.78 -53.01
C LYS A 145 9.58 -12.02 -53.15
N LEU A 146 10.67 -12.70 -52.81
CA LEU A 146 12.03 -12.32 -53.20
C LEU A 146 12.17 -12.43 -54.73
#